data_AF-A0A6L8UIM9-F1
#
_entry.id   AF-A0A6L8UIM9-F1
#
_cell.length_a   1.000
_cell.length_b   1.000
_cell.length_c   1.000
_cell.angle_alpha   90.00
_cell.angle_beta   90.00
_cell.angle_gamma   90.00
#
_symmetry.space_group_name_H-M   'P 1'
#
loop_
_entity.id
_entity.type
_entity.pdbx_description
1 polymer ?
#
loop_
_entity_poly.entity_id
_entity_poly.type
_entity_poly.pdbx_seq_one_letter_code
_entity_poly.pdbx_strand_id
1 'polypeptide(L)'
;MNKENSPQPKPDLKQAILHMTAEGREDFLLYLKNIGLLSEPNILVLSPGQHYYYDESDLRSLKILVNMKKLNLVRHLDRFLHNLYRILPPEASFIGCFSDSATERAYNVKHGYSSGKLLSSIRNLFGYITEQKMSGIKVSEILKTHGFKIIDMSEINGVTFFWSRNVRRSN
;
A
#
# COMPACT_ATOMS: atom_id res chain seq x y z
N MET A 1 4.00 -15.17 -30.83
CA MET A 1 5.34 -14.83 -30.29
C MET A 1 5.14 -14.46 -28.82
N ASN A 2 5.30 -15.44 -27.93
CA ASN A 2 4.83 -15.35 -26.54
C ASN A 2 5.93 -14.71 -25.67
N LYS A 3 5.65 -13.53 -25.12
CA LYS A 3 6.54 -12.78 -24.20
C LYS A 3 6.32 -13.15 -22.72
N GLU A 4 5.79 -14.34 -22.42
CA GLU A 4 5.24 -14.62 -21.08
C GLU A 4 6.15 -15.42 -20.12
N ASN A 5 7.34 -15.87 -20.54
CA ASN A 5 8.20 -16.72 -19.69
C ASN A 5 9.59 -16.13 -19.43
N SER A 6 9.70 -14.82 -19.20
CA SER A 6 10.90 -14.27 -18.57
C SER A 6 10.78 -14.43 -17.05
N PRO A 7 11.78 -15.03 -16.36
CA PRO A 7 11.76 -15.10 -14.91
C PRO A 7 11.67 -13.68 -14.36
N GLN A 8 10.62 -13.42 -13.59
CA GLN A 8 10.38 -12.10 -13.01
C GLN A 8 11.50 -11.78 -12.01
N PRO A 9 11.93 -10.52 -11.94
CA PRO A 9 12.97 -10.13 -10.99
C PRO A 9 12.47 -10.44 -9.58
N LYS A 10 13.29 -11.17 -8.82
CA LYS A 10 13.02 -11.47 -7.42
C LYS A 10 12.81 -10.15 -6.64
N PRO A 11 11.98 -10.16 -5.58
CA PRO A 11 11.79 -9.00 -4.71
C PRO A 11 13.14 -8.41 -4.28
N ASP A 12 13.45 -7.23 -4.81
CA ASP A 12 14.71 -6.53 -4.60
C ASP A 12 14.44 -5.07 -4.25
N LEU A 13 15.10 -4.61 -3.19
CA LEU A 13 14.99 -3.26 -2.69
C LEU A 13 15.40 -2.22 -3.74
N LYS A 14 16.42 -2.51 -4.56
CA LYS A 14 16.86 -1.57 -5.60
C LYS A 14 15.78 -1.38 -6.66
N GLN A 15 15.12 -2.47 -7.08
CA GLN A 15 13.97 -2.39 -7.97
C GLN A 15 12.81 -1.63 -7.30
N ALA A 16 12.48 -1.96 -6.06
CA ALA A 16 11.45 -1.26 -5.28
C ALA A 16 11.67 0.27 -5.24
N ILE A 17 12.90 0.72 -5.00
CA ILE A 17 13.27 2.14 -4.98
C ILE A 17 13.15 2.77 -6.37
N LEU A 18 13.62 2.08 -7.42
CA LEU A 18 13.48 2.55 -8.80
C LEU A 18 12.01 2.73 -9.18
N HIS A 19 11.15 1.79 -8.82
CA HIS A 19 9.71 1.86 -9.10
C HIS A 19 9.04 3.04 -8.36
N MET A 20 9.31 3.19 -7.06
CA MET A 20 8.75 4.31 -6.29
C MET A 20 9.22 5.67 -6.82
N THR A 21 10.48 5.77 -7.22
CA THR A 21 11.03 7.00 -7.82
C THR A 21 10.39 7.30 -9.18
N ALA A 22 10.27 6.29 -10.05
CA ALA A 22 9.69 6.45 -11.39
C ALA A 22 8.21 6.89 -11.36
N GLU A 23 7.49 6.57 -10.29
CA GLU A 23 6.08 6.93 -10.12
C GLU A 23 5.83 8.25 -9.39
N GLY A 24 6.88 8.99 -9.01
CA GLY A 24 6.76 10.20 -8.19
C GLY A 24 6.12 9.90 -6.84
N ARG A 25 6.70 8.95 -6.11
CA ARG A 25 6.22 8.47 -4.79
C ARG A 25 7.28 8.66 -3.73
N GLU A 26 7.88 9.85 -3.73
CA GLU A 26 8.91 10.29 -2.79
C GLU A 26 8.42 10.20 -1.33
N ASP A 27 7.14 10.44 -1.08
CA ASP A 27 6.55 10.33 0.26
C ASP A 27 6.57 8.89 0.81
N PHE A 28 6.40 7.87 -0.06
CA PHE A 28 6.54 6.47 0.34
C PHE A 28 8.00 6.15 0.69
N LEU A 29 8.96 6.63 -0.12
CA LEU A 29 10.38 6.46 0.15
C LEU A 29 10.79 7.16 1.45
N LEU A 30 10.30 8.38 1.67
CA LEU A 30 10.50 9.14 2.89
C LEU A 30 9.94 8.38 4.09
N TYR A 31 8.72 7.85 3.99
CA TYR A 31 8.12 7.06 5.05
C TYR A 31 8.95 5.83 5.38
N LEU A 32 9.28 5.00 4.38
CA LEU A 32 10.10 3.79 4.56
C LEU A 32 11.47 4.09 5.15
N LYS A 33 12.08 5.23 4.77
CA LYS A 33 13.34 5.71 5.35
C LYS A 33 13.17 6.02 6.84
N ASN A 34 12.11 6.75 7.20
CA ASN A 34 11.87 7.19 8.56
C ASN A 34 11.62 6.02 9.53
N ILE A 35 10.95 4.95 9.06
CA ILE A 35 10.72 3.74 9.86
C ILE A 35 11.85 2.71 9.75
N GLY A 36 12.93 3.02 9.04
CA GLY A 36 14.14 2.17 8.97
C GLY A 36 14.00 0.90 8.10
N LEU A 37 13.02 0.83 7.19
CA LEU A 37 12.79 -0.37 6.38
C LEU A 37 13.51 -0.36 5.02
N LEU A 38 14.14 0.75 4.63
CA LEU A 38 14.91 0.83 3.38
C LEU A 38 16.20 0.00 3.38
N SER A 39 16.61 -0.64 4.48
CA SER A 39 17.78 -1.52 4.53
C SER A 39 17.42 -3.01 4.58
N GLU A 40 16.13 -3.34 4.61
CA GLU A 40 15.65 -4.70 4.83
C GLU A 40 15.58 -5.50 3.51
N PRO A 41 16.06 -6.76 3.50
CA PRO A 41 15.93 -7.63 2.34
C PRO A 41 14.48 -8.14 2.18
N ASN A 42 14.17 -8.67 0.98
CA ASN A 42 12.89 -9.31 0.64
C ASN A 42 11.67 -8.38 0.80
N ILE A 43 11.83 -7.16 0.28
CA ILE A 43 10.75 -6.19 0.13
C ILE A 43 10.08 -6.37 -1.24
N LEU A 44 8.75 -6.51 -1.24
CA LEU A 44 7.93 -6.48 -2.43
C LEU A 44 7.09 -5.21 -2.46
N VAL A 45 7.06 -4.54 -3.60
CA VAL A 45 6.26 -3.32 -3.81
C VAL A 45 5.15 -3.59 -4.82
N LEU A 46 3.90 -3.51 -4.37
CA LEU A 46 2.72 -3.53 -5.21
C LEU A 46 2.41 -2.10 -5.68
N SER A 47 2.83 -1.80 -6.91
CA SER A 47 2.51 -0.56 -7.60
C SER A 47 1.13 -0.61 -8.27
N PRO A 48 0.35 0.50 -8.29
CA PRO A 48 -0.89 0.58 -9.07
C PRO A 48 -0.67 0.60 -10.59
N GLY A 49 0.51 1.04 -11.05
CA GLY A 49 0.85 1.23 -12.46
C GLY A 49 1.43 -0.01 -13.14
N GLN A 50 1.69 -1.07 -12.38
CA GLN A 50 2.29 -2.30 -12.87
C GLN A 50 1.39 -3.50 -12.57
N HIS A 51 1.09 -4.29 -13.60
CA HIS A 51 0.37 -5.56 -13.47
C HIS A 51 1.35 -6.70 -13.25
N TYR A 52 2.12 -6.66 -12.16
CA TYR A 52 2.95 -7.79 -11.77
C TYR A 52 2.05 -8.94 -11.28
N TYR A 53 2.16 -10.09 -11.95
CA TYR A 53 1.59 -11.34 -11.48
C TYR A 53 2.60 -11.97 -10.52
N TYR A 54 2.44 -11.68 -9.23
CA TYR A 54 3.13 -12.43 -8.17
C TYR A 54 2.29 -13.64 -7.82
N ASP A 55 2.93 -14.81 -7.78
CA ASP A 55 2.26 -16.02 -7.36
C ASP A 55 2.24 -16.15 -5.82
N GLU A 56 1.53 -17.14 -5.30
CA GLU A 56 1.50 -17.36 -3.85
C GLU A 56 2.89 -17.71 -3.29
N SER A 57 3.75 -18.38 -4.06
CA SER A 57 5.10 -18.75 -3.62
C SER A 57 5.98 -17.53 -3.40
N ASP A 58 5.89 -16.52 -4.28
CA ASP A 58 6.60 -15.25 -4.13
C ASP A 58 6.22 -14.61 -2.80
N LEU A 59 4.91 -14.50 -2.52
CA LEU A 59 4.37 -13.87 -1.33
C LEU A 59 4.71 -14.63 -0.03
N ARG A 60 4.82 -15.96 -0.08
CA ARG A 60 5.18 -16.83 1.06
C ARG A 60 6.63 -16.73 1.49
N SER A 61 7.49 -16.06 0.73
CA SER A 61 8.90 -15.86 1.09
C SER A 61 9.20 -14.44 1.62
N LEU A 62 8.20 -13.55 1.60
CA LEU A 62 8.39 -12.14 1.88
C LEU A 62 8.53 -11.82 3.35
N LYS A 63 9.44 -10.89 3.64
CA LYS A 63 9.51 -10.22 4.94
C LYS A 63 8.65 -8.96 4.96
N ILE A 64 8.60 -8.23 3.84
CA ILE A 64 7.97 -6.92 3.76
C ILE A 64 7.15 -6.81 2.48
N LEU A 65 5.86 -6.49 2.61
CA LEU A 65 4.97 -6.14 1.51
C LEU A 65 4.58 -4.67 1.62
N VAL A 66 4.88 -3.89 0.59
CA VAL A 66 4.46 -2.48 0.45
C VAL A 66 3.34 -2.41 -0.57
N ASN A 67 2.14 -2.01 -0.16
CA ASN A 67 1.04 -1.71 -1.06
C ASN A 67 0.92 -0.21 -1.27
N MET A 68 1.26 0.25 -2.48
CA MET A 68 1.22 1.68 -2.83
C MET A 68 -0.19 2.17 -3.16
N LYS A 69 -1.13 1.26 -3.46
CA LYS A 69 -2.52 1.64 -3.72
C LYS A 69 -3.20 2.03 -2.41
N LYS A 70 -3.69 3.27 -2.34
CA LYS A 70 -4.47 3.76 -1.18
C LYS A 70 -5.59 2.79 -0.85
N LEU A 71 -5.73 2.43 0.42
CA LEU A 71 -6.77 1.50 0.87
C LEU A 71 -8.19 2.01 0.53
N ASN A 72 -8.39 3.33 0.45
CA ASN A 72 -9.65 3.97 0.02
C ASN A 72 -10.16 3.46 -1.33
N LEU A 73 -9.23 3.03 -2.22
CA LEU A 73 -9.48 2.61 -3.59
C LEU A 73 -9.54 1.07 -3.74
N VAL A 74 -9.43 0.33 -2.64
CA VAL A 74 -9.53 -1.14 -2.64
C VAL A 74 -11.00 -1.54 -2.45
N ARG A 75 -11.65 -2.01 -3.51
CA ARG A 75 -13.10 -2.32 -3.56
C ARG A 75 -13.53 -3.40 -2.56
N HIS A 76 -12.72 -4.45 -2.38
CA HIS A 76 -13.01 -5.57 -1.49
C HIS A 76 -11.92 -5.68 -0.42
N LEU A 77 -11.79 -4.63 0.40
CA LEU A 77 -10.70 -4.49 1.36
C LEU A 77 -10.62 -5.66 2.35
N ASP A 78 -11.75 -6.12 2.90
CA ASP A 78 -11.77 -7.26 3.83
C ASP A 78 -11.22 -8.52 3.19
N ARG A 79 -11.66 -8.84 1.97
CA ARG A 79 -11.16 -10.00 1.21
C ARG A 79 -9.67 -9.85 0.89
N PHE A 80 -9.23 -8.65 0.54
CA PHE A 80 -7.83 -8.37 0.27
C PHE A 80 -6.96 -8.61 1.52
N LEU A 81 -7.34 -8.04 2.68
CA LEU A 81 -6.60 -8.21 3.93
C LEU A 81 -6.64 -9.65 4.44
N HIS A 82 -7.78 -10.32 4.32
CA HIS A 82 -7.91 -11.74 4.66
C HIS A 82 -6.94 -12.61 3.82
N ASN A 83 -6.85 -12.36 2.52
CA ASN A 83 -5.91 -13.07 1.66
C ASN A 83 -4.45 -12.76 2.05
N LEU A 84 -4.11 -11.50 2.30
CA LEU A 84 -2.77 -11.13 2.76
C LEU A 84 -2.39 -11.84 4.06
N TYR A 85 -3.28 -11.85 5.06
CA TYR A 85 -3.06 -12.55 6.34
C TYR A 85 -2.74 -14.04 6.15
N ARG A 86 -3.42 -14.69 5.20
CA ARG A 86 -3.26 -16.12 4.91
C ARG A 86 -1.98 -16.43 4.14
N ILE A 87 -1.65 -15.64 3.13
CA ILE A 87 -0.55 -15.93 2.20
C ILE A 87 0.78 -15.45 2.79
N LEU A 88 0.83 -14.25 3.38
CA LEU A 88 2.05 -13.68 3.93
C LEU A 88 2.58 -14.51 5.10
N PRO A 89 3.90 -14.68 5.24
CA PRO A 89 4.50 -15.38 6.36
C PRO A 89 4.05 -14.85 7.73
N PRO A 90 4.12 -15.71 8.77
CA PRO A 90 4.12 -15.23 10.15
C PRO A 90 5.03 -14.01 10.35
N GLU A 91 4.56 -13.01 11.09
CA GLU A 91 5.34 -11.80 11.41
C GLU A 91 5.77 -10.94 10.22
N ALA A 92 5.30 -11.24 8.99
CA ALA A 92 5.56 -10.41 7.83
C ALA A 92 5.01 -8.98 8.01
N SER A 93 5.77 -8.00 7.55
CA SER A 93 5.39 -6.59 7.58
C SER A 93 4.53 -6.23 6.39
N PHE A 94 3.43 -5.53 6.65
CA PHE A 94 2.55 -4.96 5.63
C PHE A 94 2.51 -3.44 5.79
N ILE A 95 3.02 -2.75 4.77
CA ILE A 95 3.10 -1.29 4.68
C ILE A 95 2.07 -0.85 3.65
N GLY A 96 1.34 0.22 3.95
CA GLY A 96 0.42 0.81 2.99
C GLY A 96 0.10 2.25 3.30
N CYS A 97 -0.86 2.79 2.57
CA CYS A 97 -1.31 4.16 2.77
C CYS A 97 -2.82 4.32 2.57
N PHE A 98 -3.36 5.42 3.07
CA PHE A 98 -4.72 5.87 2.86
C PHE A 98 -4.82 7.39 2.98
N SER A 99 -5.81 8.00 2.33
CA SER A 99 -6.20 9.37 2.63
C SER A 99 -7.23 9.35 3.75
N ASP A 100 -6.98 10.12 4.82
CA ASP A 100 -8.06 10.52 5.71
C ASP A 100 -8.78 11.72 5.10
N SER A 101 -10.09 11.58 4.91
CA SER A 101 -10.89 12.59 4.23
C SER A 101 -10.85 13.96 4.93
N ALA A 102 -10.59 14.02 6.23
CA ALA A 102 -10.43 15.27 6.96
C ALA A 102 -9.09 15.96 6.64
N THR A 103 -8.01 15.18 6.63
CA THR A 103 -6.64 15.64 6.37
C THR A 103 -6.44 16.01 4.90
N GLU A 104 -7.02 15.24 3.98
CA GLU A 104 -7.02 15.55 2.55
C GLU A 104 -7.75 16.87 2.25
N ARG A 105 -8.89 17.13 2.90
CA ARG A 105 -9.57 18.43 2.77
C ARG A 105 -8.72 19.57 3.34
N ALA A 106 -8.13 19.39 4.52
CA ALA A 106 -7.29 20.42 5.14
C ALA A 106 -6.04 20.75 4.31
N TYR A 107 -5.36 19.74 3.77
CA TYR A 107 -4.21 19.90 2.88
C TYR A 107 -4.58 20.64 1.58
N ASN A 108 -5.67 20.22 0.93
CA ASN A 108 -6.17 20.85 -0.29
C ASN A 108 -6.54 22.33 -0.08
N VAL A 109 -7.15 22.67 1.06
CA VAL A 109 -7.43 24.06 1.44
C VAL A 109 -6.15 24.86 1.68
N LYS A 110 -5.17 24.28 2.38
CA LYS A 110 -3.92 24.95 2.75
C LYS A 110 -2.99 25.18 1.56
N HIS A 111 -3.06 24.35 0.51
CA HIS A 111 -2.12 24.38 -0.63
C HIS A 111 -2.80 24.72 -1.96
N GLY A 112 -4.04 25.22 -1.93
CA GLY A 112 -4.72 25.75 -3.11
C GLY A 112 -5.11 24.70 -4.16
N TYR A 113 -4.96 23.41 -3.86
CA TYR A 113 -5.38 22.32 -4.73
C TYR A 113 -6.89 22.12 -4.59
N SER A 114 -7.66 22.79 -5.45
CA SER A 114 -9.08 22.49 -5.62
C SER A 114 -9.23 21.13 -6.31
N SER A 115 -9.19 20.05 -5.53
CA SER A 115 -9.43 18.66 -5.97
C SER A 115 -10.82 18.43 -6.58
N GLY A 116 -11.68 19.46 -6.59
CA GLY A 116 -13.01 19.44 -7.20
C GLY A 116 -13.05 19.41 -8.73
N LYS A 117 -11.93 19.56 -9.46
CA LYS A 117 -11.95 19.64 -10.94
C LYS A 117 -11.11 18.60 -11.71
N LEU A 118 -10.14 17.92 -11.08
CA LEU A 118 -9.31 16.92 -11.79
C LEU A 118 -9.78 15.47 -11.61
N LEU A 119 -10.57 15.17 -10.57
CA LEU A 119 -11.10 13.82 -10.32
C LEU A 119 -12.42 13.51 -11.06
N SER A 120 -13.06 14.50 -11.69
CA SER A 120 -14.31 14.28 -12.43
C SER A 120 -14.12 13.55 -13.76
N SER A 121 -12.94 13.63 -14.39
CA SER A 121 -12.74 13.11 -15.75
C SER A 121 -12.47 11.60 -15.82
N ILE A 122 -12.10 10.97 -14.70
CA ILE A 122 -11.89 9.51 -14.59
C ILE A 122 -13.12 8.76 -14.02
N ARG A 123 -14.16 9.49 -13.57
CA ARG A 123 -15.41 8.92 -13.02
C ARG A 123 -16.23 8.11 -14.03
N ASN A 124 -16.06 8.36 -15.34
CA ASN A 124 -16.88 7.72 -16.38
C ASN A 124 -16.29 6.42 -16.93
N LEU A 125 -15.01 6.12 -16.70
CA LEU A 125 -14.36 4.94 -17.30
C LEU A 125 -14.36 3.70 -16.38
N PHE A 126 -14.38 3.91 -15.05
CA PHE A 126 -14.40 2.83 -14.06
C PHE A 126 -15.60 3.01 -13.14
N GLY A 127 -16.72 2.38 -13.48
CA GLY A 127 -17.98 2.48 -12.75
C GLY A 127 -17.80 2.45 -11.23
N TYR A 128 -18.32 3.48 -10.57
CA TYR A 128 -18.54 3.58 -9.12
C TYR A 128 -17.39 3.10 -8.22
N ILE A 129 -16.20 3.69 -8.36
CA ILE A 129 -15.25 3.70 -7.25
C ILE A 129 -15.70 4.81 -6.29
N THR A 130 -16.58 4.48 -5.34
CA THR A 130 -16.78 5.34 -4.18
C THR A 130 -15.56 5.20 -3.30
N GLU A 131 -14.70 6.22 -3.27
CA GLU A 131 -13.59 6.27 -2.32
C GLU A 131 -14.11 6.05 -0.90
N GLN A 132 -13.67 4.96 -0.27
CA GLN A 132 -14.11 4.67 1.08
C GLN A 132 -13.53 5.74 2.00
N LYS A 133 -14.38 6.40 2.80
CA LYS A 133 -13.91 7.28 3.87
C LYS A 133 -13.15 6.45 4.89
N MET A 134 -11.90 6.83 5.12
CA MET A 134 -11.00 6.22 6.09
C MET A 134 -10.51 7.28 7.07
N SER A 135 -10.17 6.83 8.27
CA SER A 135 -9.45 7.58 9.30
C SER A 135 -8.44 6.63 9.93
N GLY A 136 -7.44 7.16 10.63
CA GLY A 136 -6.44 6.32 11.32
C GLY A 136 -7.06 5.31 12.28
N ILE A 137 -8.12 5.71 13.00
CA ILE A 137 -8.88 4.83 13.91
C ILE A 137 -9.52 3.67 13.14
N LYS A 138 -10.24 3.98 12.06
CA LYS A 138 -10.94 2.98 11.25
C LYS A 138 -9.97 2.00 10.58
N VAL A 139 -8.85 2.49 10.05
CA VAL A 139 -7.82 1.64 9.45
C VAL A 139 -7.17 0.72 10.49
N SER A 140 -6.90 1.24 11.68
CA SER A 140 -6.38 0.45 12.80
C SER A 140 -7.33 -0.68 13.20
N GLU A 141 -8.63 -0.40 13.29
CA GLU A 141 -9.64 -1.39 13.62
C GLU A 141 -9.78 -2.48 12.55
N ILE A 142 -9.81 -2.08 11.28
CA ILE A 142 -9.89 -3.02 10.14
C ILE A 142 -8.67 -3.95 10.12
N LEU A 143 -7.46 -3.39 10.23
CA LEU A 143 -6.21 -4.16 10.25
C LEU A 143 -6.18 -5.13 11.44
N LYS A 144 -6.55 -4.66 12.64
CA LYS A 144 -6.61 -5.49 13.84
C LYS A 144 -7.57 -6.66 13.69
N THR A 145 -8.76 -6.42 13.14
CA THR A 145 -9.79 -7.45 12.90
C THR A 145 -9.31 -8.52 11.92
N HIS A 146 -8.38 -8.17 11.02
CA HIS A 146 -7.79 -9.07 10.03
C HIS A 146 -6.44 -9.69 10.47
N GLY A 147 -6.07 -9.56 11.74
CA GLY A 147 -4.83 -10.18 12.25
C GLY A 147 -3.56 -9.39 11.94
N PHE A 148 -3.66 -8.07 11.76
CA PHE A 148 -2.51 -7.18 11.65
C PHE A 148 -2.42 -6.25 12.86
N LYS A 149 -1.23 -6.18 13.47
CA LYS A 149 -0.91 -5.21 14.52
C LYS A 149 -0.22 -4.01 13.90
N ILE A 150 -0.73 -2.81 14.16
CA ILE A 150 -0.04 -1.56 13.76
C ILE A 150 1.21 -1.36 14.64
N ILE A 151 2.32 -1.03 13.97
CA ILE A 151 3.61 -0.67 14.57
C ILE A 151 3.80 0.84 14.50
N ASP A 152 3.56 1.43 13.33
CA ASP A 152 3.69 2.86 13.10
C ASP A 152 2.59 3.38 12.17
N MET A 153 2.22 4.65 12.33
CA MET A 153 1.36 5.39 11.41
C MET A 153 1.77 6.86 11.39
N SER A 154 2.07 7.40 10.21
CA SER A 154 2.53 8.79 10.05
C SER A 154 1.84 9.46 8.86
N GLU A 155 1.54 10.75 8.97
CA GLU A 155 0.99 11.56 7.89
C GLU A 155 2.10 12.34 7.18
N ILE A 156 2.12 12.28 5.85
CA ILE A 156 3.03 13.02 4.98
C ILE A 156 2.20 13.57 3.82
N ASN A 157 2.20 14.89 3.64
CA ASN A 157 1.52 15.60 2.54
C ASN A 157 0.04 15.22 2.34
N GLY A 158 -0.72 15.08 3.42
CA GLY A 158 -2.15 14.76 3.38
C GLY A 158 -2.47 13.27 3.14
N VAL A 159 -1.45 12.39 3.10
CA VAL A 159 -1.60 10.95 3.02
C VAL A 159 -1.05 10.31 4.29
N THR A 160 -1.82 9.40 4.89
CA THR A 160 -1.38 8.63 6.04
C THR A 160 -0.78 7.31 5.57
N PHE A 161 0.46 7.07 5.97
CA PHE A 161 1.20 5.84 5.76
C PHE A 161 1.17 5.02 7.05
N PHE A 162 1.17 3.70 6.92
CA PHE A 162 1.19 2.81 8.07
C PHE A 162 2.16 1.66 7.85
N TRP A 163 2.69 1.17 8.95
CA TRP A 163 3.41 -0.09 9.07
C TRP A 163 2.65 -0.99 10.03
N SER A 164 2.28 -2.16 9.54
CA SER A 164 1.63 -3.21 10.33
C SER A 164 2.37 -4.53 10.20
N ARG A 165 2.08 -5.47 11.10
CA ARG A 165 2.70 -6.79 11.13
C ARG A 165 1.64 -7.87 11.30
N ASN A 166 1.77 -8.94 10.52
CA ASN A 166 0.94 -10.13 10.61
C ASN A 166 1.16 -10.81 11.96
N VAL A 167 0.11 -10.93 12.79
CA VAL A 167 0.21 -11.52 14.15
C VAL A 167 0.16 -13.05 14.15
N ARG A 168 0.07 -13.67 12.97
CA ARG A 168 0.16 -15.12 12.86
C ARG A 168 1.50 -15.58 13.43
N ARG A 169 1.44 -16.48 14.42
CA ARG A 169 2.64 -17.08 15.02
C ARG A 169 3.26 -18.09 14.07
N SER A 170 4.58 -18.18 14.06
CA SER A 170 5.29 -19.31 13.46
C SER A 170 4.99 -20.55 14.29
N ASN A 171 4.43 -21.58 13.66
CA ASN A 171 4.33 -22.92 14.25
C ASN A 171 5.69 -23.59 14.28
#